data_AF-A0A1I7KKW1-F1
#
_entry.id   AF-A0A1I7KKW1-F1
#
_cell.length_a   1.000
_cell.length_b   1.000
_cell.length_c   1.000
_cell.angle_alpha   90.00
_cell.angle_beta   90.00
_cell.angle_gamma   90.00
#
_symmetry.space_group_name_H-M   'P 1'
#
loop_
_entity.id
_entity.type
_entity.pdbx_description
1 polymer ?
#
loop_
_entity_poly.entity_id
_entity_poly.type
_entity_poly.pdbx_seq_one_letter_code
_entity_poly.pdbx_strand_id
1 'polypeptide(L)'
;MNWFDMAKDQMKVLGITYDKLAEHLGITRGAVGHWLNGRREPSLKEIAAILDFIEIKHVILNSDGTISNINKQASNSINIEFEPSLTKKQKELVSLFDNLPSEEADKFLDELKIRSAHFDAIFAEMMAKRGIKVS
;
A
#
# COMPACT_ATOMS: atom_id res chain seq x y z
N MET A 1 -10.97 2.22 -8.61
CA MET A 1 -12.24 2.92 -8.29
C MET A 1 -12.12 4.37 -8.72
N ASN A 2 -13.22 5.11 -8.95
CA ASN A 2 -13.08 6.54 -9.23
C ASN A 2 -12.60 7.28 -7.99
N TRP A 3 -11.89 8.39 -8.19
CA TRP A 3 -11.34 9.17 -7.08
C TRP A 3 -12.42 9.74 -6.16
N PHE A 4 -13.56 10.16 -6.73
CA PHE A 4 -14.66 10.69 -5.94
C PHE A 4 -15.38 9.61 -5.12
N ASP A 5 -15.37 8.35 -5.55
CA ASP A 5 -15.93 7.25 -4.76
C ASP A 5 -15.07 6.98 -3.53
N MET A 6 -13.74 6.95 -3.70
CA MET A 6 -12.79 6.89 -2.59
C MET A 6 -12.96 8.09 -1.64
N ALA A 7 -13.06 9.30 -2.20
CA ALA A 7 -13.22 10.51 -1.41
C ALA A 7 -14.51 10.49 -0.59
N LYS A 8 -15.65 10.11 -1.18
CA LYS A 8 -16.93 9.98 -0.47
C LYS A 8 -16.86 8.97 0.66
N ASP A 9 -16.19 7.83 0.46
CA ASP A 9 -16.07 6.82 1.51
C ASP A 9 -15.20 7.31 2.67
N GLN A 10 -14.08 7.98 2.38
CA GLN A 10 -13.23 8.57 3.41
C GLN A 10 -13.94 9.72 4.15
N MET A 11 -14.72 10.54 3.44
CA MET A 11 -15.54 11.59 4.07
C MET A 11 -16.56 11.01 5.06
N LYS A 12 -17.17 9.86 4.76
CA LYS A 12 -18.07 9.17 5.70
C LYS A 12 -17.32 8.72 6.96
N VAL A 13 -16.11 8.17 6.80
CA VAL A 13 -15.27 7.72 7.91
C VAL A 13 -14.89 8.91 8.82
N LEU A 14 -14.52 10.04 8.22
CA LEU A 14 -14.10 11.24 8.95
C LEU A 14 -15.26 12.14 9.41
N GLY A 15 -16.51 11.83 9.03
CA GLY A 15 -17.66 12.70 9.30
C GLY A 15 -17.57 14.08 8.64
N ILE A 16 -16.91 14.16 7.49
CA ILE A 16 -16.72 15.40 6.72
C ILE A 16 -17.91 15.59 5.77
N THR A 17 -18.51 16.79 5.80
CA THR A 17 -19.63 17.15 4.92
C THR A 17 -19.14 17.90 3.68
N TYR A 18 -20.00 17.98 2.66
CA TYR A 18 -19.69 18.77 1.45
C TYR A 18 -19.53 20.26 1.76
N ASP A 19 -20.23 20.74 2.78
CA ASP A 19 -20.14 22.12 3.25
C ASP A 19 -18.75 22.41 3.83
N LYS A 20 -18.23 21.53 4.70
CA LYS A 20 -16.88 21.66 5.26
C LYS A 20 -15.80 21.60 4.17
N LEU A 21 -15.95 20.70 3.20
CA LEU A 21 -15.01 20.59 2.08
C LEU A 21 -15.04 21.84 1.19
N ALA A 22 -16.24 22.37 0.91
CA ALA A 22 -16.41 23.58 0.11
C ALA A 22 -15.82 24.82 0.80
N GLU A 23 -16.04 24.97 2.10
CA GLU A 23 -15.48 26.03 2.93
C GLU A 23 -13.94 25.99 2.91
N HIS A 24 -13.35 24.81 3.11
CA HIS A 24 -11.89 24.65 3.09
C HIS A 24 -11.27 25.01 1.74
N LEU A 25 -11.94 24.64 0.65
CA LEU A 25 -11.46 24.89 -0.71
C LEU A 25 -11.82 26.29 -1.24
N GLY A 26 -12.57 27.10 -0.49
CA GLY A 26 -13.00 28.44 -0.93
C GLY A 26 -13.96 28.41 -2.13
N ILE A 27 -14.75 27.35 -2.27
CA ILE A 27 -15.68 27.15 -3.38
C ILE A 27 -17.11 26.93 -2.89
N THR A 28 -18.07 26.86 -3.83
CA THR A 28 -19.46 26.59 -3.48
C THR A 28 -19.71 25.12 -3.17
N ARG A 29 -20.63 24.83 -2.25
CA ARG A 29 -21.15 23.47 -1.99
C ARG A 29 -21.61 22.77 -3.29
N GLY A 30 -22.23 23.53 -4.20
CA GLY A 30 -22.66 23.04 -5.49
C GLY A 30 -21.50 22.58 -6.37
N ALA A 31 -20.35 23.26 -6.36
CA ALA A 31 -19.16 22.84 -7.10
C ALA A 31 -18.63 21.50 -6.60
N VAL A 32 -18.48 21.35 -5.27
CA VAL A 32 -18.11 20.08 -4.63
C VAL A 32 -19.10 18.95 -5.01
N GLY A 33 -20.40 19.23 -4.98
CA GLY A 33 -21.42 18.28 -5.38
C GLY A 33 -21.34 17.88 -6.86
N HIS A 34 -20.98 18.78 -7.77
CA HIS A 34 -20.77 18.42 -9.17
C HIS A 34 -19.56 17.50 -9.35
N TRP A 35 -18.47 17.73 -8.61
CA TRP A 35 -17.27 16.90 -8.66
C TRP A 35 -17.48 15.51 -8.05
N LEU A 36 -18.03 15.43 -6.84
CA LEU A 36 -18.19 14.16 -6.13
C LEU A 36 -19.27 13.23 -6.69
N ASN A 37 -20.08 13.76 -7.62
CA ASN A 37 -21.07 13.01 -8.41
C ASN A 37 -20.64 12.79 -9.87
N GLY A 38 -19.41 13.15 -10.26
CA GLY A 38 -18.89 12.94 -11.61
C GLY A 38 -19.59 13.75 -12.70
N ARG A 39 -20.27 14.86 -12.36
CA ARG A 39 -20.95 15.74 -13.34
C ARG A 39 -20.01 16.76 -13.96
N ARG A 40 -18.94 17.10 -13.25
CA ARG A 40 -17.86 17.97 -13.72
C ARG A 40 -16.54 17.37 -13.27
N GLU A 41 -15.54 17.53 -14.11
CA GLU A 41 -14.19 17.04 -13.84
C GLU A 41 -13.36 18.17 -13.23
N PRO A 42 -12.92 18.04 -11.96
CA PRO A 42 -11.94 18.95 -11.39
C PRO A 42 -10.55 18.72 -12.00
N SER A 43 -9.70 19.73 -11.92
CA SER A 43 -8.28 19.62 -12.22
C SER A 43 -7.58 18.68 -11.25
N LEU A 44 -6.44 18.12 -11.66
CA LEU A 44 -5.61 17.27 -10.80
C LEU A 44 -5.20 17.97 -9.50
N LYS A 45 -4.99 19.29 -9.54
CA LYS A 45 -4.67 20.11 -8.36
C LYS A 45 -5.82 20.15 -7.36
N GLU A 46 -7.07 20.28 -7.84
CA GLU A 46 -8.26 20.25 -6.99
C GLU A 46 -8.49 18.85 -6.41
N ILE A 47 -8.28 17.79 -7.21
CA ILE A 47 -8.32 16.42 -6.72
C ILE A 47 -7.30 16.23 -5.58
N ALA A 48 -6.06 16.67 -5.77
CA ALA A 48 -5.02 16.58 -4.77
C ALA A 48 -5.39 17.35 -3.47
N ALA A 49 -5.96 18.55 -3.59
CA ALA A 49 -6.40 19.33 -2.43
C ALA A 49 -7.54 18.64 -1.66
N ILE A 50 -8.50 18.03 -2.37
CA ILE A 50 -9.58 17.26 -1.74
C ILE A 50 -9.00 16.06 -0.98
N LEU A 51 -8.11 15.29 -1.63
CA LEU A 51 -7.49 14.11 -1.01
C LEU A 51 -6.67 14.47 0.23
N ASP A 52 -5.91 15.56 0.17
CA ASP A 52 -5.11 16.04 1.30
C ASP A 52 -5.98 16.43 2.50
N PHE A 53 -7.10 17.13 2.25
CA PHE A 53 -8.04 17.55 3.28
C PHE A 53 -8.73 16.37 3.98
N ILE A 54 -8.97 15.26 3.27
CA ILE A 54 -9.58 14.05 3.82
C ILE A 54 -8.53 13.00 4.28
N GLU A 55 -7.31 13.45 4.54
CA GLU A 55 -6.21 12.65 5.09
C GLU A 55 -5.71 11.51 4.18
N ILE A 56 -5.96 11.60 2.87
CA ILE A 56 -5.39 10.68 1.88
C ILE A 56 -4.12 11.31 1.31
N LYS A 57 -2.96 10.96 1.88
CA LYS A 57 -1.67 11.50 1.46
C LYS A 57 -1.13 10.91 0.16
N HIS A 58 -1.49 9.66 -0.13
CA HIS A 58 -0.97 8.94 -1.27
C HIS A 58 -2.05 8.07 -1.92
N VAL A 59 -2.05 8.06 -3.26
CA VAL A 59 -2.89 7.22 -4.10
C VAL A 59 -2.09 6.78 -5.33
N ILE A 60 -2.51 5.70 -5.96
CA ILE A 60 -1.99 5.28 -7.27
C ILE A 60 -3.00 5.72 -8.31
N LEU A 61 -2.55 6.50 -9.29
CA LEU A 61 -3.32 6.86 -10.48
C LEU A 61 -3.02 5.84 -11.58
N ASN A 62 -4.05 5.10 -12.00
CA ASN A 62 -3.94 4.12 -13.06
C ASN A 62 -4.14 4.78 -14.44
N SER A 63 -3.60 4.17 -15.49
CA SER A 63 -3.73 4.69 -16.87
C SER A 63 -5.16 4.71 -17.40
N ASP A 64 -6.09 4.00 -16.75
CA ASP A 64 -7.52 3.99 -17.06
C ASP A 64 -8.31 5.14 -16.39
N GLY A 65 -7.62 6.04 -15.67
CA GLY A 65 -8.23 7.16 -14.95
C GLY A 65 -8.81 6.80 -13.58
N THR A 66 -8.70 5.54 -13.16
CA THR A 66 -9.09 5.13 -11.81
C THR A 66 -7.96 5.35 -10.80
N ILE A 67 -8.32 5.37 -9.51
CA ILE A 67 -7.36 5.36 -8.41
C ILE A 67 -7.46 4.11 -7.54
N SER A 68 -6.32 3.77 -6.94
CA SER A 68 -6.17 2.67 -5.98
C SER A 68 -5.55 3.19 -4.67
N ASN A 69 -5.99 2.63 -3.54
CA ASN A 69 -5.42 2.95 -2.23
C ASN A 69 -4.21 2.04 -1.97
N ILE A 70 -3.10 2.63 -1.52
CA ILE A 70 -1.87 1.92 -1.17
C ILE A 70 -2.08 0.93 0.00
N ASN A 71 -2.95 1.27 0.95
CA ASN A 71 -3.20 0.48 2.16
C ASN A 71 -4.23 -0.64 1.97
N LYS A 72 -4.97 -0.66 0.86
CA LYS A 72 -5.98 -1.71 0.58
C LYS A 72 -5.42 -2.88 -0.25
N GLN A 73 -4.13 -2.80 -0.61
CA GLN A 73 -3.37 -3.87 -1.25
C GLN A 73 -2.14 -4.30 -0.41
N ALA A 74 -2.34 -4.49 0.89
CA ALA A 74 -1.49 -5.44 1.63
C ALA A 74 -1.86 -6.90 1.31
N SER A 75 -2.71 -7.16 0.32
CA SER A 75 -3.01 -8.49 -0.19
C SER A 75 -3.41 -8.37 -1.66
N ASN A 76 -2.55 -8.89 -2.54
CA ASN A 76 -2.66 -8.97 -4.00
C ASN A 76 -2.33 -7.69 -4.80
N SER A 77 -1.03 -7.58 -5.12
CA SER A 77 -0.50 -7.14 -6.41
C SER A 77 -0.37 -5.63 -6.69
N ILE A 78 0.30 -4.92 -5.79
CA ILE A 78 1.17 -3.80 -6.19
C ILE A 78 2.58 -4.15 -5.69
N ASN A 79 3.45 -4.60 -6.59
CA ASN A 79 4.90 -4.51 -6.40
C ASN A 79 5.30 -3.03 -6.48
N ILE A 80 4.91 -2.23 -5.47
CA ILE A 80 5.82 -1.18 -5.04
C ILE A 80 6.86 -1.98 -4.27
N GLU A 81 8.04 -2.16 -4.86
CA GLU A 81 9.24 -2.48 -4.10
C GLU A 81 9.43 -1.34 -3.09
N PHE A 82 8.67 -1.38 -2.00
CA PHE A 82 9.19 -0.92 -0.75
C PHE A 82 10.34 -1.88 -0.53
N GLU A 83 11.54 -1.50 -0.98
CA GLU A 83 12.78 -2.14 -0.53
C GLU A 83 12.58 -2.34 0.98
N PRO A 84 12.37 -3.58 1.46
CA PRO A 84 12.22 -3.80 2.87
C PRO A 84 13.50 -3.26 3.46
N SER A 85 13.44 -2.16 4.23
CA SER A 85 14.64 -1.43 4.60
C SER A 85 15.60 -2.42 5.25
N LEU A 86 16.64 -2.83 4.50
CA LEU A 86 17.42 -3.99 4.90
C LEU A 86 18.04 -3.66 6.25
N THR A 87 17.82 -4.53 7.22
CA THR A 87 18.51 -4.45 8.50
C THR A 87 20.02 -4.45 8.25
N LYS A 88 20.81 -3.95 9.20
CA LYS A 88 22.27 -3.94 9.08
C LYS A 88 22.84 -5.32 8.69
N LYS A 89 22.29 -6.41 9.26
CA LYS A 89 22.68 -7.79 8.96
C LYS A 89 22.30 -8.23 7.55
N GLN A 90 21.13 -7.82 7.05
CA GLN A 90 20.71 -8.15 5.69
C GLN A 90 21.56 -7.43 4.65
N LYS A 91 21.94 -6.16 4.89
CA LYS A 91 22.87 -5.43 4.02
C LYS A 91 24.25 -6.11 3.97
N GLU A 92 24.74 -6.56 5.11
CA GLU A 92 25.98 -7.32 5.21
C GLU A 92 25.90 -8.63 4.41
N LEU A 93 24.80 -9.38 4.54
CA LEU A 93 24.58 -10.59 3.75
C LEU A 93 24.63 -10.32 2.24
N VAL A 94 23.93 -9.30 1.76
CA VAL A 94 23.95 -8.91 0.34
C VAL A 94 25.37 -8.57 -0.12
N SER A 95 26.09 -7.77 0.66
CA SER A 95 27.47 -7.41 0.32
C SER A 95 28.42 -8.61 0.26
N LEU A 96 28.23 -9.62 1.12
CA LEU A 96 29.02 -10.85 1.06
C LEU A 96 28.64 -11.69 -0.15
N PHE A 97 27.34 -11.78 -0.45
CA PHE A 97 26.80 -12.54 -1.56
C PHE A 97 27.28 -12.02 -2.92
N ASP A 98 27.28 -10.70 -3.12
CA ASP A 98 27.74 -10.06 -4.36
C ASP A 98 29.24 -10.30 -4.64
N ASN A 99 30.02 -10.66 -3.61
CA ASN A 99 31.44 -10.96 -3.72
C ASN A 99 31.73 -12.47 -3.95
N LEU A 100 30.70 -13.33 -3.98
CA LEU A 100 30.88 -14.76 -4.24
C LEU A 100 30.94 -15.04 -5.75
N PRO A 101 31.72 -16.04 -6.19
CA PRO A 101 31.55 -16.64 -7.52
C PRO A 101 30.13 -17.18 -7.69
N SER A 102 29.58 -17.12 -8.90
CA SER A 102 28.19 -17.51 -9.17
C SER A 102 27.86 -18.93 -8.70
N GLU A 103 28.80 -19.88 -8.87
CA GLU A 103 28.60 -21.27 -8.43
C GLU A 103 28.49 -21.40 -6.90
N GLU A 104 29.24 -20.60 -6.14
CA GLU A 104 29.19 -20.60 -4.67
C GLU A 104 27.97 -19.83 -4.15
N ALA A 105 27.58 -18.77 -4.86
CA ALA A 105 26.34 -18.02 -4.58
C ALA A 105 25.10 -18.93 -4.71
N ASP A 106 25.04 -19.75 -5.77
CA ASP A 106 23.95 -20.70 -6.00
C ASP A 106 23.88 -21.78 -4.90
N LYS A 107 25.02 -22.39 -4.57
CA LYS A 107 25.10 -23.38 -3.46
C LYS A 107 24.63 -22.78 -2.14
N PHE A 108 25.05 -21.56 -1.83
CA PHE A 108 24.67 -20.86 -0.62
C PHE A 108 23.15 -20.59 -0.56
N LEU A 109 22.53 -20.20 -1.69
CA LEU A 109 21.08 -20.03 -1.75
C LEU A 109 20.34 -21.34 -1.49
N ASP A 110 20.82 -22.45 -2.03
CA ASP A 110 20.20 -23.76 -1.82
C ASP A 110 20.31 -24.21 -0.36
N GLU A 111 21.47 -24.00 0.28
CA GLU A 111 21.63 -24.24 1.72
C GLU A 111 20.66 -23.38 2.56
N LEU A 112 20.53 -22.10 2.23
CA LEU A 112 19.62 -21.19 2.93
C LEU A 112 18.16 -21.62 2.77
N LYS A 113 17.74 -22.04 1.58
CA LYS A 113 16.38 -22.55 1.34
C LYS A 113 16.09 -23.79 2.19
N ILE A 114 17.03 -24.74 2.22
CA ILE A 114 16.90 -25.95 3.04
C ILE A 114 16.77 -25.59 4.53
N ARG A 115 17.63 -24.68 5.01
CA ARG A 115 17.60 -24.24 6.40
C ARG A 115 16.30 -23.51 6.75
N SER A 116 15.81 -22.64 5.87
CA SER A 116 14.53 -21.94 6.06
C SER A 116 13.39 -22.95 6.19
N ALA A 117 13.27 -23.88 5.24
CA ALA A 117 12.23 -24.90 5.23
C ALA A 117 12.24 -25.77 6.51
N HIS A 118 13.43 -26.09 7.03
CA HIS A 118 13.57 -26.80 8.30
C HIS A 118 12.97 -26.01 9.48
N PHE A 119 13.24 -24.71 9.58
CA PHE A 119 12.67 -23.89 10.65
C PHE A 119 11.18 -23.63 10.49
N ASP A 120 10.70 -23.49 9.26
CA ASP A 120 9.27 -23.37 8.96
C ASP A 120 8.51 -24.63 9.41
N ALA A 121 9.08 -25.82 9.19
CA ALA A 121 8.51 -27.08 9.66
C ALA A 121 8.48 -27.17 11.19
N ILE A 122 9.56 -26.79 11.88
CA ILE A 122 9.61 -26.72 13.36
C ILE A 122 8.54 -25.76 13.88
N PHE A 123 8.39 -24.59 13.25
CA PHE A 123 7.43 -23.59 13.66
C PHE A 123 6.00 -24.08 13.47
N ALA A 124 5.69 -24.72 12.33
CA ALA A 124 4.40 -25.34 12.07
C ALA A 124 4.05 -26.41 13.14
N GLU A 125 5.02 -27.25 13.52
CA GLU A 125 4.84 -28.23 14.58
C GLU A 125 4.62 -27.58 15.96
N MET A 126 5.37 -26.52 16.27
CA MET A 126 5.19 -25.75 17.52
C MET A 126 3.81 -25.10 17.60
N MET A 127 3.31 -24.53 16.49
CA MET A 127 1.99 -23.92 16.41
C MET A 127 0.87 -24.95 16.57
N ALA A 128 1.00 -26.10 15.90
CA ALA A 128 0.06 -27.21 16.00
C ALA A 128 -0.04 -27.74 17.45
N LYS A 129 1.09 -27.85 18.16
CA LYS A 129 1.12 -28.29 19.56
C LYS A 129 0.58 -27.27 20.56
N ARG A 130 0.59 -25.97 20.23
CA ARG A 130 0.08 -24.89 21.09
C ARG A 130 -1.42 -24.59 20.91
N GLY A 131 -2.12 -25.28 19.99
CA GLY A 131 -3.56 -25.08 19.78
C GLY A 131 -3.94 -23.69 19.24
N ILE A 132 -2.98 -22.90 18.78
CA ILE A 132 -3.24 -21.60 18.16
C ILE A 132 -3.57 -21.87 16.69
N LYS A 133 -4.85 -21.81 16.34
CA LYS A 133 -5.29 -21.78 14.93
C LYS A 133 -4.65 -20.58 14.25
N VAL A 134 -3.76 -20.84 13.31
CA VAL A 134 -3.29 -19.84 12.34
C VAL A 134 -4.51 -19.47 11.47
N SER A 135 -4.98 -18.23 11.61
CA SER A 135 -5.90 -17.60 10.65
C SER A 135 -5.09 -16.86 9.60
#